data_AF-A0A117L1V5-F1
#
_entry.id   AF-A0A117L1V5-F1
#
_cell.length_a   1.000
_cell.length_b   1.000
_cell.length_c   1.000
_cell.angle_alpha   90.00
_cell.angle_beta   90.00
_cell.angle_gamma   90.00
#
_symmetry.space_group_name_H-M   'P 1'
#
loop_
_entity.id
_entity.type
_entity.pdbx_description
1 polymer ?
#
loop_
_entity_poly.entity_id
_entity_poly.type
_entity_poly.pdbx_seq_one_letter_code
_entity_poly.pdbx_strand_id
1 'polypeptide(L)'
;MKRVIVLALLLLIAPLVSACYNPMDSLALEVRLNKPGIQHDLTSLKDAKNVIIENGSIIYRSHYDDRVAVILKEVDSSLLVRIQIPAKSFESKYAYTSFETPLLISNQSLEQIKALGWDVEDYTFRKRSLFVQISSRKGDECESDSDCATGGCSGEVCAPKEVAKEIVTPCVYREWYNCLRLTQCGCYNGLCTWKPNSDFEKCLKDYGVDPSKVIKPPLAEVYIADYGKEKPSEGDIADLKALFEELGIACAFEEIEFKTETTNAPVGVVDPYSFNFKEALRVELEWLKEKGIINISDEDIEAIVEVAEKGKSGYNSHIGWYEKGGKYSWIAYDESDNPLLLRCVGQPFELKLPSGQVELSQTTTPSDTTSQQTGTICGPGLILGLVLVARVFRK
;
A
#
# COMPACT_ATOMS: atom_id res chain seq x y z
N MET A 1 43.31 -33.07 -32.68
CA MET A 1 41.89 -32.64 -32.60
C MET A 1 41.45 -32.56 -31.12
N LYS A 2 42.33 -32.09 -30.25
CA LYS A 2 42.13 -30.93 -29.35
C LYS A 2 41.02 -29.94 -29.73
N ARG A 3 40.21 -29.66 -28.69
CA ARG A 3 39.37 -28.46 -28.42
C ARG A 3 38.08 -28.36 -29.23
N VAL A 4 36.94 -28.59 -28.55
CA VAL A 4 35.76 -27.71 -28.41
C VAL A 4 34.58 -28.60 -28.00
N ILE A 5 34.50 -29.07 -26.74
CA ILE A 5 33.23 -29.47 -26.08
C ILE A 5 33.41 -29.31 -24.57
N VAL A 6 33.66 -28.08 -24.10
CA VAL A 6 33.50 -27.72 -22.68
C VAL A 6 32.98 -26.29 -22.67
N LEU A 7 31.71 -26.08 -23.04
CA LEU A 7 31.01 -24.81 -22.79
C LEU A 7 29.49 -24.91 -23.01
N ALA A 8 28.84 -25.94 -22.46
CA ALA A 8 27.37 -26.04 -22.50
C ALA A 8 26.77 -26.66 -21.23
N LEU A 9 27.46 -26.55 -20.09
CA LEU A 9 27.00 -27.11 -18.81
C LEU A 9 27.16 -26.12 -17.64
N LEU A 10 27.04 -24.81 -17.91
CA LEU A 10 27.21 -23.74 -16.93
C LEU A 10 26.08 -22.69 -16.95
N LEU A 11 24.93 -23.02 -17.55
CA LEU A 11 23.77 -22.13 -17.68
C LEU A 11 22.49 -22.64 -17.00
N LEU A 12 22.57 -23.67 -16.15
CA LEU A 12 21.38 -24.33 -15.59
C LEU A 12 21.22 -24.27 -14.07
N ILE A 13 22.04 -23.48 -13.37
CA ILE A 13 21.79 -23.20 -11.95
C ILE A 13 22.13 -21.73 -11.66
N ALA A 14 21.43 -20.82 -12.33
CA ALA A 14 21.16 -19.55 -11.67
C ALA A 14 20.13 -19.86 -10.58
N PRO A 15 20.39 -19.62 -9.28
CA PRO A 15 19.32 -19.63 -8.31
C PRO A 15 18.32 -18.59 -8.80
N LEU A 16 17.17 -19.06 -9.28
CA LEU A 16 15.98 -18.24 -9.37
C LEU A 16 15.70 -17.84 -7.93
N VAL A 17 16.26 -16.70 -7.50
CA VAL A 17 15.82 -16.03 -6.29
C VAL A 17 14.38 -15.66 -6.59
N SER A 18 13.48 -16.54 -6.16
CA SER A 18 12.07 -16.46 -6.45
C SER A 18 11.51 -15.30 -5.64
N ALA A 19 11.51 -14.10 -6.21
CA ALA A 19 10.98 -12.91 -5.57
C ALA A 19 9.43 -12.90 -5.61
N CYS A 20 8.82 -13.86 -4.92
CA CYS A 20 7.37 -13.94 -4.81
C CYS A 20 6.84 -12.94 -3.79
N TYR A 21 5.58 -12.54 -3.98
CA TYR A 21 4.80 -11.85 -2.97
C TYR A 21 4.76 -12.69 -1.70
N ASN A 22 5.16 -12.13 -0.56
CA ASN A 22 5.05 -12.81 0.72
C ASN A 22 3.78 -12.34 1.43
N PRO A 23 2.92 -13.23 1.98
CA PRO A 23 1.78 -12.80 2.79
C PRO A 23 2.15 -11.81 3.91
N MET A 24 3.36 -11.92 4.46
CA MET A 24 3.91 -11.01 5.49
C MET A 24 4.10 -9.56 5.01
N ASP A 25 4.14 -9.32 3.70
CA ASP A 25 4.23 -7.96 3.13
C ASP A 25 3.02 -7.11 3.50
N SER A 26 1.84 -7.71 3.71
CA SER A 26 0.63 -7.02 4.19
C SER A 26 0.75 -6.46 5.62
N LEU A 27 1.78 -6.89 6.36
CA LEU A 27 2.12 -6.46 7.72
C LEU A 27 3.42 -5.65 7.77
N ALA A 28 3.87 -5.14 6.62
CA ALA A 28 5.15 -4.49 6.49
C ALA A 28 5.12 -3.22 5.64
N LEU A 29 6.19 -2.45 5.78
CA LEU A 29 6.56 -1.30 4.96
C LEU A 29 8.06 -1.41 4.70
N GLU A 30 8.48 -1.23 3.46
CA GLU A 30 9.87 -1.42 3.04
C GLU A 30 10.34 -0.28 2.15
N VAL A 31 11.53 0.25 2.46
CA VAL A 31 12.19 1.31 1.71
C VAL A 31 13.58 0.86 1.31
N ARG A 32 13.91 1.00 0.02
CA ARG A 32 15.24 0.82 -0.51
C ARG A 32 15.91 2.17 -0.71
N LEU A 33 16.93 2.47 0.08
CA LEU A 33 17.70 3.72 0.02
C LEU A 33 18.70 3.71 -1.15
N ASN A 34 18.19 3.76 -2.39
CA ASN A 34 18.95 3.65 -3.63
C ASN A 34 19.21 4.99 -4.35
N LYS A 35 18.80 6.14 -3.77
CA LYS A 35 19.10 7.45 -4.34
C LYS A 35 20.62 7.69 -4.38
N PRO A 36 21.20 8.11 -5.52
CA PRO A 36 22.63 8.38 -5.63
C PRO A 36 23.11 9.37 -4.56
N GLY A 37 24.20 9.03 -3.89
CA GLY A 37 24.81 9.85 -2.83
C GLY A 37 24.43 9.46 -1.41
N ILE A 38 23.38 8.64 -1.22
CA ILE A 38 23.10 8.01 0.08
C ILE A 38 24.13 6.90 0.33
N GLN A 39 24.76 6.95 1.51
CA GLN A 39 25.73 5.96 1.97
C GLN A 39 25.26 5.38 3.30
N HIS A 40 25.70 4.15 3.61
CA HIS A 40 25.40 3.48 4.87
C HIS A 40 26.60 2.70 5.40
N ASP A 41 26.70 2.60 6.74
CA ASP A 41 27.68 1.77 7.45
C ASP A 41 26.99 0.99 8.58
N LEU A 42 26.83 -0.32 8.38
CA LEU A 42 26.19 -1.21 9.36
C LEU A 42 27.17 -1.78 10.39
N THR A 43 28.45 -1.40 10.37
CA THR A 43 29.49 -2.02 11.21
C THR A 43 29.15 -1.92 12.70
N SER A 44 28.68 -0.75 13.15
CA SER A 44 28.29 -0.52 14.55
C SER A 44 27.13 -1.41 15.03
N LEU A 45 26.26 -1.83 14.12
CA LEU A 45 25.12 -2.71 14.41
C LEU A 45 25.50 -4.19 14.45
N LYS A 46 26.54 -4.60 13.74
CA LYS A 46 26.98 -6.01 13.71
C LYS A 46 27.49 -6.48 15.07
N ASP A 47 28.06 -5.56 15.85
CA ASP A 47 28.60 -5.81 17.19
C ASP A 47 27.69 -5.25 18.31
N ALA A 48 26.48 -4.83 17.97
CA ALA A 48 25.52 -4.27 18.93
C ALA A 48 24.83 -5.39 19.74
N LYS A 49 24.44 -5.08 20.98
CA LYS A 49 23.58 -5.98 21.76
C LYS A 49 22.12 -5.82 21.34
N ASN A 50 21.33 -6.84 21.63
CA ASN A 50 19.90 -6.91 21.30
C ASN A 50 19.63 -6.77 19.79
N VAL A 51 20.51 -7.35 18.99
CA VAL A 51 20.40 -7.46 17.53
C VAL A 51 20.49 -8.94 17.16
N ILE A 52 19.68 -9.36 16.20
CA ILE A 52 19.76 -10.69 15.58
C ILE A 52 20.33 -10.52 14.18
N ILE A 53 21.35 -11.30 13.83
CA ILE A 53 21.89 -11.35 12.47
C ILE A 53 21.52 -12.67 11.84
N GLU A 54 20.68 -12.64 10.79
CA GLU A 54 20.20 -13.84 10.12
C GLU A 54 20.13 -13.61 8.61
N ASN A 55 20.72 -14.52 7.82
CA ASN A 55 20.71 -14.46 6.35
C ASN A 55 21.17 -13.11 5.77
N GLY A 56 22.19 -12.50 6.40
CA GLY A 56 22.72 -11.19 6.00
C GLY A 56 21.84 -9.99 6.36
N SER A 57 20.76 -10.22 7.11
CA SER A 57 19.87 -9.17 7.62
C SER A 57 20.18 -8.90 9.10
N ILE A 58 20.03 -7.64 9.51
CA ILE A 58 20.16 -7.17 10.89
C ILE A 58 18.76 -6.87 11.39
N ILE A 59 18.34 -7.52 12.47
CA ILE A 59 16.98 -7.45 13.01
C ILE A 59 17.03 -6.91 14.44
N TYR A 60 16.30 -5.83 14.70
CA TYR A 60 16.15 -5.25 16.03
C TYR A 60 14.69 -4.82 16.29
N ARG A 61 14.37 -4.47 17.54
CA ARG A 61 13.05 -3.94 17.90
C ARG A 61 12.92 -2.48 17.50
N SER A 62 11.79 -2.11 16.93
CA SER A 62 11.50 -0.72 16.59
C SER A 62 11.55 0.17 17.84
N HIS A 63 12.08 1.37 17.65
CA HIS A 63 12.09 2.45 18.64
C HIS A 63 10.71 3.10 18.79
N TYR A 64 9.80 2.89 17.83
CA TYR A 64 8.41 3.37 17.89
C TYR A 64 7.48 2.43 18.66
N ASP A 65 7.53 1.11 18.39
CA ASP A 65 6.77 0.08 19.12
C ASP A 65 7.64 -1.16 19.28
N ASP A 66 7.93 -1.53 20.53
CA ASP A 66 8.88 -2.61 20.84
C ASP A 66 8.41 -4.00 20.36
N ARG A 67 7.13 -4.17 20.01
CA ARG A 67 6.57 -5.41 19.44
C ARG A 67 6.81 -5.53 17.94
N VAL A 68 7.32 -4.50 17.28
CA VAL A 68 7.56 -4.43 15.84
C VAL A 68 9.05 -4.59 15.56
N ALA A 69 9.37 -5.24 14.45
CA ALA A 69 10.76 -5.43 14.03
C ALA A 69 11.18 -4.37 13.02
N VAL A 70 12.46 -4.01 13.08
CA VAL A 70 13.18 -3.33 12.02
C VAL A 70 14.19 -4.30 11.45
N ILE A 71 14.14 -4.49 10.14
CA ILE A 71 15.02 -5.39 9.40
C ILE A 71 15.81 -4.56 8.42
N LEU A 72 17.14 -4.59 8.57
CA LEU A 72 18.07 -3.95 7.65
C LEU A 72 18.76 -4.99 6.79
N LYS A 73 18.84 -4.75 5.48
CA LYS A 73 19.51 -5.65 4.54
C LYS A 73 20.19 -4.88 3.43
N GLU A 74 21.44 -5.23 3.12
CA GLU A 74 22.13 -4.65 1.97
C GLU A 74 21.72 -5.38 0.67
N VAL A 75 21.33 -4.62 -0.36
CA VAL A 75 20.92 -5.11 -1.68
C VAL A 75 21.51 -4.21 -2.76
N ASP A 76 22.37 -4.76 -3.61
CA ASP A 76 23.12 -4.04 -4.68
C ASP A 76 23.74 -2.71 -4.21
N SER A 77 24.47 -2.72 -3.10
CA SER A 77 25.11 -1.53 -2.50
C SER A 77 24.14 -0.45 -1.99
N SER A 78 22.85 -0.76 -1.86
CA SER A 78 21.84 0.09 -1.21
C SER A 78 21.30 -0.58 0.05
N LEU A 79 20.84 0.22 1.02
CA LEU A 79 20.24 -0.29 2.24
C LEU A 79 18.73 -0.44 2.08
N LEU A 80 18.21 -1.64 2.36
CA LEU A 80 16.80 -1.91 2.54
C LEU A 80 16.45 -1.76 4.02
N VAL A 81 15.48 -0.92 4.33
CA VAL A 81 14.92 -0.71 5.67
C VAL A 81 13.48 -1.21 5.65
N ARG A 82 13.18 -2.25 6.45
CA ARG A 82 11.84 -2.84 6.53
C ARG A 82 11.30 -2.77 7.94
N ILE A 83 10.14 -2.16 8.10
CA ILE A 83 9.31 -2.24 9.31
C ILE A 83 8.38 -3.44 9.15
N GLN A 84 8.43 -4.39 10.07
CA GLN A 84 7.66 -5.63 10.00
C GLN A 84 6.94 -5.89 11.32
N ILE A 85 5.61 -5.92 11.28
CA ILE A 85 4.81 -6.44 12.39
C ILE A 85 4.93 -7.98 12.36
N PRO A 86 5.41 -8.63 13.44
CA PRO A 86 5.40 -10.10 13.52
C PRO A 86 3.96 -10.65 13.47
N ALA A 87 3.79 -11.80 12.81
CA ALA A 87 2.51 -12.50 12.81
C ALA A 87 2.33 -13.27 14.12
N LYS A 88 1.13 -13.17 14.73
CA LYS A 88 0.70 -14.02 15.85
C LYS A 88 -0.05 -15.26 15.39
N SER A 89 -0.67 -15.21 14.21
CA SER A 89 -1.36 -16.32 13.57
C SER A 89 -1.49 -16.06 12.06
N PHE A 90 -1.92 -17.08 11.31
CA PHE A 90 -2.25 -16.98 9.88
C PHE A 90 -3.74 -17.22 9.61
N GLU A 91 -4.55 -17.16 10.66
CA GLU A 91 -6.00 -17.35 10.59
C GLU A 91 -6.68 -15.99 10.77
N SER A 92 -6.65 -15.16 9.72
CA SER A 92 -7.31 -13.86 9.74
C SER A 92 -8.79 -14.02 9.48
N LYS A 93 -9.61 -13.33 10.28
CA LYS A 93 -11.04 -13.21 10.04
C LYS A 93 -11.37 -11.87 9.41
N TYR A 94 -12.41 -11.84 8.59
CA TYR A 94 -12.95 -10.59 8.06
C TYR A 94 -14.47 -10.69 7.96
N ALA A 95 -15.13 -9.56 8.19
CA ALA A 95 -16.55 -9.42 7.97
C ALA A 95 -16.78 -9.00 6.52
N TYR A 96 -17.78 -9.54 5.84
CA TYR A 96 -18.10 -9.10 4.49
C TYR A 96 -19.59 -9.18 4.20
N THR A 97 -20.01 -8.44 3.17
CA THR A 97 -21.33 -8.55 2.59
C THR A 97 -21.28 -8.16 1.12
N SER A 98 -22.30 -8.56 0.37
CA SER A 98 -22.44 -8.21 -1.03
C SER A 98 -23.91 -8.11 -1.38
N PHE A 99 -24.29 -7.06 -2.11
CA PHE A 99 -25.64 -6.88 -2.61
C PHE A 99 -25.62 -6.14 -3.93
N GLU A 100 -26.71 -6.25 -4.68
CA GLU A 100 -26.89 -5.51 -5.93
C GLU A 100 -27.80 -4.31 -5.68
N THR A 101 -27.41 -3.16 -6.21
CA THR A 101 -28.23 -1.95 -6.14
C THR A 101 -28.14 -1.13 -7.42
N PRO A 102 -29.22 -0.48 -7.86
CA PRO A 102 -29.18 0.56 -8.89
C PRO A 102 -28.23 1.69 -8.45
N LEU A 103 -27.15 1.97 -9.20
CA LEU A 103 -26.15 2.95 -8.77
C LEU A 103 -25.62 3.83 -9.92
N LEU A 104 -25.50 5.12 -9.62
CA LEU A 104 -24.84 6.13 -10.46
C LEU A 104 -23.77 6.83 -9.64
N ILE A 105 -22.52 6.74 -10.08
CA ILE A 105 -21.40 7.40 -9.41
C ILE A 105 -21.03 8.64 -10.22
N SER A 106 -21.07 9.80 -9.59
CA SER A 106 -20.64 11.06 -10.19
C SER A 106 -19.22 11.41 -9.76
N ASN A 107 -18.49 12.19 -10.59
CA ASN A 107 -17.17 12.71 -10.20
C ASN A 107 -17.26 13.56 -8.92
N GLN A 108 -18.36 14.28 -8.72
CA GLN A 108 -18.58 15.06 -7.51
C GLN A 108 -18.65 14.17 -6.26
N SER A 109 -19.38 13.06 -6.33
CA SER A 109 -19.45 12.06 -5.26
C SER A 109 -18.06 11.52 -4.91
N LEU A 110 -17.23 11.21 -5.92
CA LEU A 110 -15.88 10.71 -5.69
C LEU A 110 -15.01 11.73 -4.91
N GLU A 111 -15.11 13.02 -5.25
CA GLU A 111 -14.37 14.07 -4.53
C GLU A 111 -14.87 14.28 -3.10
N GLN A 112 -16.19 14.18 -2.87
CA GLN A 112 -16.76 14.22 -1.52
C GLN A 112 -16.31 13.03 -0.68
N ILE A 113 -16.27 11.84 -1.27
CA ILE A 113 -15.81 10.62 -0.59
C ILE A 113 -14.33 10.72 -0.20
N LYS A 114 -13.48 11.28 -1.07
CA LYS A 114 -12.08 11.59 -0.70
C LYS A 114 -11.99 12.56 0.47
N ALA A 115 -12.83 13.60 0.49
CA ALA A 115 -12.90 14.55 1.60
C ALA A 115 -13.35 13.91 2.93
N LEU A 116 -14.08 12.79 2.88
CA LEU A 116 -14.42 11.96 4.05
C LEU A 116 -13.25 11.06 4.52
N GLY A 117 -12.07 11.17 3.89
CA GLY A 117 -10.87 10.43 4.23
C GLY A 117 -10.83 9.00 3.70
N TRP A 118 -11.60 8.72 2.64
CA TRP A 118 -11.46 7.48 1.88
C TRP A 118 -10.37 7.64 0.81
N ASP A 119 -9.52 6.62 0.70
CA ASP A 119 -8.70 6.44 -0.48
C ASP A 119 -9.57 5.85 -1.60
N VAL A 120 -9.43 6.39 -2.81
CA VAL A 120 -10.32 6.10 -3.93
C VAL A 120 -9.50 5.83 -5.18
N GLU A 121 -9.53 4.58 -5.64
CA GLU A 121 -8.92 4.12 -6.87
C GLU A 121 -10.00 3.45 -7.73
N ASP A 122 -10.32 4.07 -8.88
CA ASP A 122 -11.46 3.72 -9.71
C ASP A 122 -12.79 3.65 -8.93
N TYR A 123 -13.33 2.45 -8.74
CA TYR A 123 -14.55 2.16 -7.98
C TYR A 123 -14.26 1.32 -6.73
N THR A 124 -13.04 1.44 -6.23
CA THR A 124 -12.58 0.83 -4.99
C THR A 124 -12.30 1.91 -3.96
N PHE A 125 -12.90 1.75 -2.78
CA PHE A 125 -12.84 2.69 -1.67
C PHE A 125 -12.18 2.00 -0.48
N ARG A 126 -11.13 2.59 0.07
CA ARG A 126 -10.39 2.04 1.20
C ARG A 126 -10.35 3.03 2.35
N LYS A 127 -10.62 2.56 3.56
CA LYS A 127 -10.47 3.37 4.78
C LYS A 127 -10.17 2.47 5.97
N ARG A 128 -8.96 2.58 6.53
CA ARG A 128 -8.49 1.69 7.61
C ARG A 128 -8.65 0.21 7.18
N SER A 129 -9.45 -0.57 7.91
CA SER A 129 -9.75 -1.97 7.61
C SER A 129 -10.90 -2.18 6.63
N LEU A 130 -11.63 -1.11 6.27
CA LEU A 130 -12.74 -1.15 5.33
C LEU A 130 -12.27 -1.14 3.89
N PHE A 131 -12.90 -2.00 3.11
CA PHE A 131 -12.76 -2.12 1.67
C PHE A 131 -14.16 -2.19 1.07
N VAL A 132 -14.46 -1.28 0.15
CA VAL A 132 -15.69 -1.31 -0.64
C VAL A 132 -15.32 -1.34 -2.10
N GLN A 133 -15.81 -2.32 -2.84
CA GLN A 133 -15.62 -2.41 -4.28
C GLN A 133 -16.97 -2.41 -4.97
N ILE A 134 -17.09 -1.56 -5.97
CA ILE A 134 -18.31 -1.46 -6.78
C ILE A 134 -17.99 -1.96 -8.17
N SER A 135 -18.65 -3.05 -8.55
CA SER A 135 -18.54 -3.64 -9.88
C SER A 135 -19.80 -3.33 -10.66
N SER A 136 -19.73 -2.40 -11.62
CA SER A 136 -20.85 -2.12 -12.51
C SER A 136 -21.13 -3.36 -13.37
N ARG A 137 -22.35 -3.88 -13.31
CA ARG A 137 -22.79 -4.84 -14.31
C ARG A 137 -23.22 -4.05 -15.53
N LYS A 138 -22.43 -4.16 -16.60
CA LYS A 138 -22.80 -3.61 -17.90
C LYS A 138 -24.15 -4.21 -18.30
N GLY A 139 -25.13 -3.36 -18.60
CA GLY A 139 -26.36 -3.80 -19.24
C GLY A 139 -26.10 -4.39 -20.63
N ASP A 140 -27.10 -5.08 -21.17
CA ASP A 140 -27.06 -5.73 -22.48
C ASP A 140 -27.97 -5.05 -23.52
N GLU A 141 -28.54 -3.87 -23.19
CA GLU A 141 -29.41 -3.11 -24.09
C GLU A 141 -28.64 -2.41 -25.23
N CYS A 142 -27.37 -2.04 -25.02
CA CYS A 142 -26.59 -1.25 -25.99
C CYS A 142 -25.06 -1.40 -25.85
N GLU A 143 -24.35 -1.09 -26.93
CA GLU A 143 -22.89 -0.90 -26.92
C GLU A 143 -22.50 0.56 -27.19
N SER A 144 -23.37 1.30 -27.88
CA SER A 144 -23.14 2.67 -28.35
C SER A 144 -24.43 3.48 -28.34
N ASP A 145 -24.31 4.81 -28.36
CA ASP A 145 -25.48 5.71 -28.38
C ASP A 145 -26.44 5.45 -29.55
N SER A 146 -25.93 4.94 -30.67
CA SER A 146 -26.74 4.63 -31.86
C SER A 146 -27.68 3.44 -31.68
N ASP A 147 -27.48 2.63 -30.64
CA ASP A 147 -28.33 1.49 -30.29
C ASP A 147 -29.56 1.93 -29.50
N CYS A 148 -29.60 3.19 -29.08
CA CYS A 148 -30.69 3.78 -28.29
C CYS A 148 -31.49 4.78 -29.12
N ALA A 149 -32.79 4.90 -28.82
CA ALA A 149 -33.64 5.91 -29.43
C ALA A 149 -34.72 6.41 -28.47
N THR A 150 -35.19 7.62 -28.75
CA THR A 150 -36.34 8.21 -28.05
C THR A 150 -37.64 7.62 -28.59
N GLY A 151 -38.55 7.28 -27.69
CA GLY A 151 -39.88 6.76 -27.97
C GLY A 151 -40.94 7.38 -27.05
N GLY A 152 -42.17 6.83 -27.09
CA GLY A 152 -43.32 7.39 -26.38
C GLY A 152 -43.96 8.57 -27.12
N CYS A 153 -45.21 8.89 -26.76
CA CYS A 153 -46.00 9.88 -27.49
C CYS A 153 -45.48 11.32 -27.34
N SER A 154 -44.79 11.63 -26.24
CA SER A 154 -44.17 12.93 -25.98
C SER A 154 -42.64 12.91 -26.11
N GLY A 155 -42.06 11.81 -26.61
CA GLY A 155 -40.61 11.61 -26.67
C GLY A 155 -39.95 11.41 -25.29
N GLU A 156 -40.72 10.95 -24.31
CA GLU A 156 -40.31 10.84 -22.91
C GLU A 156 -39.54 9.55 -22.57
N VAL A 157 -39.55 8.57 -23.46
CA VAL A 157 -38.93 7.25 -23.23
C VAL A 157 -37.57 7.19 -23.92
N CYS A 158 -36.54 6.74 -23.22
CA CYS A 158 -35.29 6.29 -23.83
C CYS A 158 -35.20 4.76 -23.72
N ALA A 159 -35.02 4.08 -24.85
CA ALA A 159 -35.05 2.63 -24.93
C ALA A 159 -34.17 2.12 -26.09
N PRO A 160 -33.89 0.81 -26.17
CA PRO A 160 -33.23 0.24 -27.34
C PRO A 160 -33.98 0.60 -28.61
N LYS A 161 -33.23 0.96 -29.65
CA LYS A 161 -33.75 1.53 -30.90
C LYS A 161 -34.80 0.64 -31.56
N GLU A 162 -34.63 -0.67 -31.46
CA GLU A 162 -35.55 -1.65 -32.05
C GLU A 162 -36.92 -1.66 -31.37
N VAL A 163 -37.00 -1.35 -30.07
CA VAL A 163 -38.28 -1.33 -29.33
C VAL A 163 -38.82 0.08 -29.11
N ALA A 164 -37.99 1.12 -29.18
CA ALA A 164 -38.39 2.50 -28.88
C ALA A 164 -39.59 2.98 -29.71
N LYS A 165 -39.70 2.54 -30.97
CA LYS A 165 -40.82 2.89 -31.87
C LYS A 165 -42.11 2.13 -31.57
N GLU A 166 -42.02 1.01 -30.85
CA GLU A 166 -43.15 0.14 -30.51
C GLU A 166 -43.77 0.52 -29.16
N ILE A 167 -43.06 1.31 -28.34
CA ILE A 167 -43.53 1.76 -27.04
C ILE A 167 -44.61 2.83 -27.21
N VAL A 168 -45.85 2.47 -26.84
CA VAL A 168 -46.99 3.38 -26.80
C VAL A 168 -47.25 3.82 -25.36
N THR A 169 -47.07 5.11 -25.09
CA THR A 169 -47.42 5.75 -23.81
C THR A 169 -48.69 6.60 -23.96
N PRO A 170 -49.40 6.90 -22.86
CA PRO A 170 -50.45 7.92 -22.90
C PRO A 170 -49.88 9.25 -23.41
N CYS A 171 -50.57 9.90 -24.35
CA CYS A 171 -50.20 11.21 -24.90
C CYS A 171 -50.47 12.35 -23.90
N VAL A 172 -49.84 12.28 -22.73
CA VAL A 172 -49.93 13.27 -21.66
C VAL A 172 -48.57 13.93 -21.51
N TYR A 173 -48.53 15.21 -21.84
CA TYR A 173 -47.35 16.03 -21.62
C TYR A 173 -47.26 16.46 -20.16
N ARG A 174 -46.11 16.21 -19.51
CA ARG A 174 -45.82 16.69 -18.16
C ARG A 174 -44.79 17.81 -18.23
N GLU A 175 -44.94 18.85 -17.40
CA GLU A 175 -44.06 20.02 -17.44
C GLU A 175 -42.57 19.66 -17.26
N TRP A 176 -42.28 18.65 -16.45
CA TRP A 176 -40.92 18.18 -16.23
C TRP A 176 -40.26 17.61 -17.49
N TYR A 177 -41.02 17.21 -18.52
CA TYR A 177 -40.45 16.74 -19.80
C TYR A 177 -39.57 17.81 -20.47
N ASN A 178 -39.72 19.09 -20.12
CA ASN A 178 -38.79 20.14 -20.55
C ASN A 178 -37.34 19.86 -20.13
N CYS A 179 -37.13 19.15 -19.02
CA CYS A 179 -35.80 18.74 -18.55
C CYS A 179 -35.11 17.79 -19.54
N LEU A 180 -35.85 17.01 -20.34
CA LEU A 180 -35.27 16.08 -21.31
C LEU A 180 -34.44 16.80 -22.40
N ARG A 181 -34.65 18.11 -22.60
CA ARG A 181 -33.85 18.95 -23.51
C ARG A 181 -32.45 19.23 -22.98
N LEU A 182 -32.20 19.00 -21.69
CA LEU A 182 -30.91 19.18 -21.03
C LEU A 182 -30.08 17.89 -21.07
N THR A 183 -30.57 16.83 -21.71
CA THR A 183 -29.90 15.54 -21.83
C THR A 183 -30.14 14.93 -23.21
N GLN A 184 -29.55 13.77 -23.45
CA GLN A 184 -29.74 12.98 -24.65
C GLN A 184 -30.01 11.51 -24.27
N CYS A 185 -30.88 10.87 -25.05
CA CYS A 185 -31.04 9.42 -24.98
C CYS A 185 -29.81 8.76 -25.61
N GLY A 186 -29.17 7.86 -24.89
CA GLY A 186 -27.98 7.17 -25.38
C GLY A 186 -27.60 5.99 -24.51
N CYS A 187 -26.49 5.35 -24.88
CA CYS A 187 -26.00 4.20 -24.15
C CYS A 187 -25.20 4.67 -22.95
N TYR A 188 -25.56 4.17 -21.78
CA TYR A 188 -24.89 4.45 -20.53
C TYR A 188 -24.70 3.13 -19.78
N ASN A 189 -23.45 2.68 -19.66
CA ASN A 189 -23.09 1.39 -19.04
C ASN A 189 -23.93 0.20 -19.54
N GLY A 190 -24.18 0.16 -20.86
CA GLY A 190 -24.92 -0.93 -21.49
C GLY A 190 -26.45 -0.84 -21.38
N LEU A 191 -26.98 0.25 -20.84
CA LEU A 191 -28.41 0.55 -20.80
C LEU A 191 -28.76 1.75 -21.67
N CYS A 192 -29.88 1.67 -22.38
CA CYS A 192 -30.47 2.82 -23.06
C CYS A 192 -31.27 3.66 -22.06
N THR A 193 -30.72 4.82 -21.73
CA THR A 193 -31.24 5.72 -20.71
C THR A 193 -30.96 7.18 -21.05
N TRP A 194 -31.67 8.08 -20.38
CA TRP A 194 -31.38 9.51 -20.41
C TRP A 194 -30.06 9.76 -19.69
N LYS A 195 -29.04 10.28 -20.38
CA LYS A 195 -27.70 10.40 -19.80
C LYS A 195 -27.69 11.36 -18.60
N PRO A 196 -27.17 10.92 -17.44
CA PRO A 196 -27.09 11.77 -16.26
C PRO A 196 -26.18 12.98 -16.53
N ASN A 197 -26.60 14.15 -16.05
CA ASN A 197 -25.77 15.35 -15.94
C ASN A 197 -26.38 16.30 -14.90
N SER A 198 -25.58 17.22 -14.37
CA SER A 198 -25.97 18.10 -13.26
C SER A 198 -27.20 18.95 -13.55
N ASP A 199 -27.29 19.51 -14.76
CA ASP A 199 -28.38 20.41 -15.15
C ASP A 199 -29.69 19.65 -15.31
N PHE A 200 -29.61 18.46 -15.90
CA PHE A 200 -30.75 17.57 -16.07
C PHE A 200 -31.28 17.08 -14.72
N GLU A 201 -30.42 16.56 -13.85
CA GLU A 201 -30.82 16.06 -12.53
C GLU A 201 -31.39 17.16 -11.64
N LYS A 202 -30.77 18.35 -11.67
CA LYS A 202 -31.30 19.52 -10.96
C LYS A 202 -32.68 19.91 -11.47
N CYS A 203 -32.88 19.93 -12.79
CA CYS A 203 -34.19 20.23 -13.38
C CYS A 203 -35.26 19.22 -12.92
N LEU A 204 -34.96 17.91 -12.92
CA LEU A 204 -35.90 16.90 -12.43
C LEU A 204 -36.29 17.16 -10.96
N LYS A 205 -35.30 17.43 -10.10
CA LYS A 205 -35.52 17.77 -8.69
C LYS A 205 -36.34 19.04 -8.51
N ASP A 206 -36.12 20.08 -9.32
CA ASP A 206 -36.89 21.34 -9.29
C ASP A 206 -38.38 21.11 -9.59
N TYR A 207 -38.72 20.08 -10.40
CA TYR A 207 -40.09 19.64 -10.66
C TYR A 207 -40.60 18.54 -9.70
N GLY A 208 -39.85 18.21 -8.64
CA GLY A 208 -40.20 17.17 -7.68
C GLY A 208 -40.14 15.75 -8.25
N VAL A 209 -39.41 15.55 -9.35
CA VAL A 209 -39.17 14.24 -9.96
C VAL A 209 -37.86 13.67 -9.44
N ASP A 210 -37.92 12.44 -8.94
CA ASP A 210 -36.75 11.68 -8.54
C ASP A 210 -35.96 11.23 -9.79
N PRO A 211 -34.69 11.66 -9.96
CA PRO A 211 -33.88 11.29 -11.12
C PRO A 211 -33.78 9.78 -11.37
N SER A 212 -33.78 8.97 -10.31
CA SER A 212 -33.68 7.50 -10.40
C SER A 212 -34.87 6.85 -11.12
N LYS A 213 -36.00 7.55 -11.24
CA LYS A 213 -37.20 7.08 -11.95
C LYS A 213 -37.17 7.39 -13.45
N VAL A 214 -36.29 8.29 -13.87
CA VAL A 214 -36.17 8.74 -15.27
C VAL A 214 -34.88 8.22 -15.89
N ILE A 215 -33.79 8.25 -15.12
CA ILE A 215 -32.49 7.72 -15.49
C ILE A 215 -32.46 6.29 -14.98
N LYS A 216 -32.51 5.30 -15.88
CA LYS A 216 -32.22 3.90 -15.53
C LYS A 216 -30.75 3.77 -15.16
N PRO A 217 -30.39 3.53 -13.90
CA PRO A 217 -29.01 3.27 -13.54
C PRO A 217 -28.67 1.79 -13.83
N PRO A 218 -27.41 1.45 -14.15
CA PRO A 218 -26.99 0.06 -14.17
C PRO A 218 -27.11 -0.54 -12.75
N LEU A 219 -27.39 -1.84 -12.70
CA LEU A 219 -27.19 -2.58 -11.46
C LEU A 219 -25.68 -2.69 -11.20
N ALA A 220 -25.29 -2.36 -9.98
CA ALA A 220 -23.93 -2.54 -9.52
C ALA A 220 -23.91 -3.54 -8.37
N GLU A 221 -22.92 -4.44 -8.40
CA GLU A 221 -22.60 -5.27 -7.26
C GLU A 221 -21.70 -4.48 -6.32
N VAL A 222 -22.18 -4.26 -5.10
CA VAL A 222 -21.43 -3.60 -4.03
C VAL A 222 -20.91 -4.68 -3.10
N TYR A 223 -19.60 -4.86 -3.07
CA TYR A 223 -18.92 -5.74 -2.14
C TYR A 223 -18.28 -4.91 -1.03
N ILE A 224 -18.51 -5.30 0.22
CA ILE A 224 -17.92 -4.67 1.41
C ILE A 224 -17.15 -5.74 2.18
N ALA A 225 -15.95 -5.41 2.62
CA ALA A 225 -15.17 -6.18 3.57
C ALA A 225 -14.61 -5.28 4.69
N ASP A 226 -14.60 -5.79 5.92
CA ASP A 226 -13.89 -5.23 7.07
C ASP A 226 -12.87 -6.25 7.58
N TYR A 227 -11.61 -6.01 7.27
CA TYR A 227 -10.53 -6.95 7.52
C TYR A 227 -10.06 -6.97 8.97
N GLY A 228 -9.73 -8.16 9.47
CA GLY A 228 -9.20 -8.35 10.82
C GLY A 228 -10.26 -8.38 11.92
N LYS A 229 -11.56 -8.35 11.56
CA LYS A 229 -12.68 -8.33 12.49
C LYS A 229 -13.74 -9.35 12.10
N GLU A 230 -14.48 -9.85 13.08
CA GLU A 230 -15.63 -10.74 12.81
C GLU A 230 -16.87 -9.96 12.40
N LYS A 231 -16.99 -8.72 12.86
CA LYS A 231 -18.07 -7.78 12.54
C LYS A 231 -17.53 -6.34 12.53
N PRO A 232 -18.12 -5.44 11.72
CA PRO A 232 -17.75 -4.03 11.75
C PRO A 232 -18.06 -3.39 13.11
N SER A 233 -17.20 -2.48 13.56
CA SER A 233 -17.45 -1.68 14.77
C SER A 233 -18.46 -0.56 14.49
N GLU A 234 -18.97 0.10 15.54
CA GLU A 234 -19.87 1.25 15.39
C GLU A 234 -19.26 2.37 14.53
N GLY A 235 -17.95 2.62 14.67
CA GLY A 235 -17.23 3.59 13.86
C GLY A 235 -17.13 3.17 12.38
N ASP A 236 -16.95 1.88 12.12
CA ASP A 236 -16.89 1.36 10.75
C ASP A 236 -18.27 1.43 10.07
N ILE A 237 -19.33 1.14 10.82
CA ILE A 237 -20.71 1.31 10.36
C ILE A 237 -21.02 2.79 10.05
N ALA A 238 -20.55 3.72 10.88
CA ALA A 238 -20.73 5.15 10.62
C ALA A 238 -19.99 5.61 9.34
N ASP A 239 -18.75 5.14 9.14
CA ASP A 239 -17.98 5.43 7.92
C ASP A 239 -18.67 4.89 6.67
N LEU A 240 -19.21 3.65 6.72
CA LEU A 240 -19.95 3.07 5.60
C LEU A 240 -21.26 3.81 5.32
N LYS A 241 -21.99 4.25 6.34
CA LYS A 241 -23.21 5.05 6.16
C LYS A 241 -22.91 6.36 5.45
N ALA A 242 -21.87 7.09 5.88
CA ALA A 242 -21.47 8.33 5.22
C ALA A 242 -21.05 8.10 3.77
N LEU A 243 -20.31 7.02 3.48
CA LEU A 243 -19.99 6.62 2.10
C LEU A 243 -21.27 6.38 1.27
N PHE A 244 -22.24 5.68 1.84
CA PHE A 244 -23.48 5.31 1.15
C PHE A 244 -24.40 6.52 0.90
N GLU A 245 -24.37 7.51 1.78
CA GLU A 245 -25.05 8.79 1.57
C GLU A 245 -24.48 9.52 0.33
N GLU A 246 -23.16 9.62 0.21
CA GLU A 246 -22.50 10.25 -0.96
C GLU A 246 -22.70 9.47 -2.27
N LEU A 247 -22.84 8.15 -2.17
CA LEU A 247 -23.17 7.28 -3.29
C LEU A 247 -24.67 7.26 -3.62
N GLY A 248 -25.52 7.91 -2.82
CA GLY A 248 -26.98 7.94 -3.04
C GLY A 248 -27.68 6.60 -2.81
N ILE A 249 -27.07 5.69 -2.04
CA ILE A 249 -27.59 4.34 -1.74
C ILE A 249 -27.82 4.11 -0.24
N ALA A 250 -28.03 5.17 0.53
CA ALA A 250 -28.23 5.11 1.98
C ALA A 250 -29.33 4.12 2.43
N CYS A 251 -30.41 3.99 1.66
CA CYS A 251 -31.50 3.05 1.95
C CYS A 251 -31.06 1.57 1.86
N ALA A 252 -30.06 1.24 1.04
CA ALA A 252 -29.56 -0.13 0.93
C ALA A 252 -28.87 -0.58 2.22
N PHE A 253 -28.44 0.36 3.08
CA PHE A 253 -27.72 0.04 4.31
C PHE A 253 -28.58 -0.63 5.37
N GLU A 254 -29.89 -0.37 5.40
CA GLU A 254 -30.80 -0.90 6.43
C GLU A 254 -30.97 -2.43 6.33
N GLU A 255 -30.72 -3.00 5.16
CA GLU A 255 -30.92 -4.42 4.87
C GLU A 255 -29.60 -5.23 4.88
N ILE A 256 -28.48 -4.60 5.23
CA ILE A 256 -27.17 -5.26 5.17
C ILE A 256 -26.96 -6.19 6.36
N GLU A 257 -26.70 -7.46 6.06
CA GLU A 257 -26.17 -8.42 7.03
C GLU A 257 -24.73 -8.79 6.67
N PHE A 258 -23.83 -8.67 7.65
CA PHE A 258 -22.43 -9.08 7.51
C PHE A 258 -22.25 -10.54 7.88
N LYS A 259 -21.56 -11.26 7.00
CA LYS A 259 -21.06 -12.62 7.24
C LYS A 259 -19.60 -12.54 7.69
N THR A 260 -19.10 -13.61 8.30
CA THR A 260 -17.69 -13.73 8.71
C THR A 260 -17.03 -14.86 7.95
N GLU A 261 -15.82 -14.66 7.47
CA GLU A 261 -14.99 -15.70 6.86
C GLU A 261 -13.57 -15.67 7.44
N THR A 262 -12.94 -16.85 7.47
CA THR A 262 -11.53 -17.02 7.86
C THR A 262 -10.70 -17.26 6.60
N THR A 263 -9.61 -16.51 6.46
CA THR A 263 -8.63 -16.64 5.37
C THR A 263 -7.24 -16.95 5.92
N ASN A 264 -6.40 -17.57 5.08
CA ASN A 264 -5.01 -17.85 5.38
C ASN A 264 -4.14 -16.60 5.16
N ALA A 265 -4.40 -15.56 5.94
CA ALA A 265 -3.66 -14.30 5.92
C ALA A 265 -3.09 -14.00 7.31
N PRO A 266 -1.90 -13.37 7.39
CA PRO A 266 -1.26 -13.14 8.67
C PRO A 266 -2.01 -12.12 9.51
N VAL A 267 -2.14 -12.41 10.80
CA VAL A 267 -2.65 -11.48 11.81
C VAL A 267 -1.47 -10.98 12.62
N GLY A 268 -1.30 -9.66 12.70
CA GLY A 268 -0.22 -9.04 13.44
C GLY A 268 -0.35 -9.19 14.96
N VAL A 269 0.80 -9.15 15.65
CA VAL A 269 0.86 -8.94 17.11
C VAL A 269 0.31 -7.56 17.52
N VAL A 270 0.34 -6.59 16.60
CA VAL A 270 -0.37 -5.32 16.66
C VAL A 270 -1.36 -5.24 15.50
N ASP A 271 -2.43 -4.45 15.65
CA ASP A 271 -3.39 -4.24 14.57
C ASP A 271 -2.76 -3.37 13.48
N PRO A 272 -2.56 -3.89 12.26
CA PRO A 272 -1.89 -3.16 11.20
C PRO A 272 -2.73 -2.00 10.63
N TYR A 273 -4.04 -1.93 10.92
CA TYR A 273 -4.91 -0.85 10.45
C TYR A 273 -4.94 0.37 11.39
N SER A 274 -4.48 0.21 12.62
CA SER A 274 -4.27 1.31 13.58
C SER A 274 -2.80 1.64 13.82
N PHE A 275 -1.88 0.78 13.38
CA PHE A 275 -0.44 1.03 13.46
C PHE A 275 0.00 2.15 12.49
N ASN A 276 0.70 3.16 13.01
CA ASN A 276 1.21 4.27 12.21
C ASN A 276 2.56 3.94 11.57
N PHE A 277 2.50 3.28 10.41
CA PHE A 277 3.70 2.92 9.64
C PHE A 277 4.55 4.14 9.23
N LYS A 278 3.91 5.28 8.93
CA LYS A 278 4.59 6.52 8.55
C LYS A 278 5.49 7.02 9.68
N GLU A 279 4.94 7.12 10.87
CA GLU A 279 5.69 7.58 12.04
C GLU A 279 6.74 6.56 12.49
N ALA A 280 6.41 5.27 12.46
CA ALA A 280 7.38 4.23 12.79
C ALA A 280 8.61 4.31 11.86
N LEU A 281 8.39 4.43 10.55
CA LEU A 281 9.48 4.56 9.59
C LEU A 281 10.28 5.85 9.81
N ARG A 282 9.61 6.99 10.08
CA ARG A 282 10.28 8.27 10.39
C ARG A 282 11.25 8.08 11.56
N VAL A 283 10.75 7.56 12.68
CA VAL A 283 11.54 7.33 13.90
C VAL A 283 12.77 6.47 13.61
N GLU A 284 12.64 5.39 12.82
CA GLU A 284 13.79 4.55 12.49
C GLU A 284 14.80 5.23 11.57
N LEU A 285 14.34 5.95 10.53
CA LEU A 285 15.25 6.65 9.62
C LEU A 285 16.01 7.77 10.33
N GLU A 286 15.33 8.54 11.19
CA GLU A 286 15.95 9.57 12.02
C GLU A 286 16.97 8.98 12.99
N TRP A 287 16.64 7.88 13.66
CA TRP A 287 17.57 7.20 14.55
C TRP A 287 18.80 6.67 13.81
N LEU A 288 18.62 6.02 12.66
CA LEU A 288 19.72 5.54 11.83
C LEU A 288 20.62 6.69 11.36
N LYS A 289 20.04 7.84 11.00
CA LYS A 289 20.76 9.05 10.64
C LYS A 289 21.54 9.62 11.84
N GLU A 290 20.88 9.75 13.01
CA GLU A 290 21.49 10.28 14.23
C GLU A 290 22.71 9.45 14.68
N LYS A 291 22.65 8.13 14.50
CA LYS A 291 23.78 7.23 14.83
C LYS A 291 24.83 7.13 13.73
N GLY A 292 24.70 7.89 12.64
CA GLY A 292 25.64 7.90 11.52
C GLY A 292 25.63 6.61 10.70
N ILE A 293 24.59 5.79 10.82
CA ILE A 293 24.44 4.51 10.10
C ILE A 293 24.02 4.76 8.65
N ILE A 294 23.23 5.81 8.40
CA ILE A 294 22.87 6.27 7.06
C ILE A 294 23.15 7.77 6.91
N ASN A 295 23.55 8.19 5.73
CA ASN A 295 23.66 9.61 5.37
C ASN A 295 22.53 9.99 4.41
N ILE A 296 21.45 10.55 4.97
CA ILE A 296 20.24 10.95 4.25
C ILE A 296 19.80 12.36 4.68
N SER A 297 19.23 13.12 3.74
CA SER A 297 18.70 14.47 4.00
C SER A 297 17.35 14.41 4.72
N ASP A 298 17.00 15.45 5.47
CA ASP A 298 15.66 15.53 6.10
C ASP A 298 14.56 15.63 5.04
N GLU A 299 14.84 16.28 3.91
CA GLU A 299 13.93 16.36 2.78
C GLU A 299 13.64 14.97 2.17
N ASP A 300 14.66 14.10 2.10
CA ASP A 300 14.46 12.72 1.63
C ASP A 300 13.67 11.87 2.63
N ILE A 301 13.89 12.04 3.94
CA ILE A 301 13.09 11.35 4.97
C ILE A 301 11.63 11.74 4.82
N GLU A 302 11.31 13.04 4.74
CA GLU A 302 9.93 13.49 4.61
C GLU A 302 9.28 13.01 3.30
N ALA A 303 10.00 13.05 2.18
CA ALA A 303 9.50 12.53 0.91
C ALA A 303 9.23 11.02 0.93
N ILE A 304 10.05 10.24 1.64
CA ILE A 304 9.80 8.80 1.85
C ILE A 304 8.57 8.58 2.73
N VAL A 305 8.44 9.34 3.83
CA VAL A 305 7.33 9.20 4.78
C VAL A 305 5.99 9.63 4.15
N GLU A 306 6.00 10.59 3.23
CA GLU A 306 4.81 11.02 2.49
C GLU A 306 4.14 9.85 1.76
N VAL A 307 4.93 9.01 1.09
CA VAL A 307 4.49 7.86 0.29
C VAL A 307 4.44 6.53 1.08
N ALA A 308 4.79 6.56 2.36
CA ALA A 308 4.86 5.37 3.20
C ALA A 308 3.49 4.83 3.59
N GLU A 309 3.13 3.64 3.13
CA GLU A 309 1.83 3.02 3.44
C GLU A 309 1.96 1.53 3.75
N LYS A 310 1.01 1.02 4.54
CA LYS A 310 0.96 -0.41 4.87
C LYS A 310 0.93 -1.23 3.57
N GLY A 311 1.80 -2.23 3.46
CA GLY A 311 1.82 -3.13 2.32
C GLY A 311 2.69 -2.65 1.17
N LYS A 312 3.24 -1.43 1.23
CA LYS A 312 4.31 -0.97 0.31
C LYS A 312 5.62 -1.65 0.68
N SER A 313 5.68 -2.94 0.41
CA SER A 313 6.71 -3.86 0.87
C SER A 313 6.92 -5.00 -0.12
N GLY A 314 8.10 -5.60 -0.10
CA GLY A 314 8.43 -6.73 -0.96
C GLY A 314 8.69 -6.31 -2.40
N TYR A 315 8.85 -7.30 -3.27
CA TYR A 315 9.44 -7.08 -4.59
C TYR A 315 8.67 -6.08 -5.46
N ASN A 316 7.34 -6.13 -5.41
CA ASN A 316 6.50 -5.33 -6.30
C ASN A 316 6.25 -3.90 -5.79
N SER A 317 6.22 -3.67 -4.48
CA SER A 317 5.63 -2.44 -3.93
C SER A 317 6.51 -1.73 -2.90
N HIS A 318 7.74 -2.20 -2.63
CA HIS A 318 8.69 -1.44 -1.80
C HIS A 318 8.97 -0.05 -2.39
N ILE A 319 9.21 0.90 -1.51
CA ILE A 319 9.49 2.29 -1.88
C ILE A 319 10.97 2.41 -2.27
N GLY A 320 11.24 3.19 -3.30
CA GLY A 320 12.60 3.51 -3.72
C GLY A 320 12.64 4.79 -4.55
N TRP A 321 13.85 5.22 -4.88
CA TRP A 321 14.11 6.33 -5.78
C TRP A 321 14.00 5.84 -7.22
N TYR A 322 12.83 6.05 -7.83
CA TYR A 322 12.48 5.53 -9.15
C TYR A 322 12.01 6.63 -10.08
N GLU A 323 12.14 6.37 -11.39
CA GLU A 323 11.67 7.25 -12.45
C GLU A 323 10.19 6.98 -12.75
N LYS A 324 9.40 8.05 -12.89
CA LYS A 324 8.02 8.00 -13.39
C LYS A 324 7.80 9.19 -14.31
N GLY A 325 7.58 8.93 -15.60
CA GLY A 325 7.35 9.99 -16.59
C GLY A 325 8.54 10.95 -16.74
N GLY A 326 9.77 10.44 -16.67
CA GLY A 326 11.00 11.23 -16.86
C GLY A 326 11.49 12.00 -15.63
N LYS A 327 10.86 11.82 -14.47
CA LYS A 327 11.26 12.45 -13.20
C LYS A 327 11.49 11.39 -12.13
N TYR A 328 12.59 11.54 -11.39
CA TYR A 328 12.85 10.68 -10.23
C TYR A 328 12.21 11.24 -8.96
N SER A 329 11.62 10.34 -8.18
CA SER A 329 11.05 10.61 -6.86
C SER A 329 11.01 9.34 -6.03
N TRP A 330 10.77 9.49 -4.72
CA TRP A 330 10.44 8.36 -3.85
C TRP A 330 9.02 7.89 -4.16
N ILE A 331 8.89 6.70 -4.72
CA ILE A 331 7.61 6.08 -5.08
C ILE A 331 7.69 4.57 -4.86
N ALA A 332 6.55 3.90 -4.83
CA ALA A 332 6.50 2.46 -4.84
C ALA A 332 7.00 1.90 -6.19
N TYR A 333 7.66 0.74 -6.17
CA TYR A 333 8.26 0.17 -7.37
C TYR A 333 7.24 -0.10 -8.49
N ASP A 334 6.04 -0.56 -8.16
CA ASP A 334 4.93 -0.80 -9.10
C ASP A 334 4.41 0.45 -9.82
N GLU A 335 4.71 1.62 -9.29
CA GLU A 335 4.34 2.91 -9.88
C GLU A 335 5.42 3.50 -10.80
N SER A 336 6.61 2.87 -10.86
CA SER A 336 7.73 3.32 -11.66
C SER A 336 7.56 3.04 -13.15
N ASP A 337 8.46 3.57 -13.97
CA ASP A 337 8.53 3.27 -15.39
C ASP A 337 9.04 1.83 -15.62
N ASN A 338 8.20 0.98 -16.20
CA ASN A 338 8.49 -0.42 -16.59
C ASN A 338 8.89 -1.37 -15.43
N PRO A 339 8.06 -1.53 -14.39
CA PRO A 339 8.37 -2.42 -13.28
C PRO A 339 8.28 -3.89 -13.72
N LEU A 340 9.22 -4.71 -13.25
CA LEU A 340 9.21 -6.15 -13.48
C LEU A 340 8.36 -6.83 -12.40
N LEU A 341 7.03 -6.79 -12.55
CA LEU A 341 6.13 -7.31 -11.51
C LEU A 341 6.11 -8.85 -11.47
N LEU A 342 6.26 -9.41 -10.28
CA LEU A 342 6.21 -10.85 -10.06
C LEU A 342 4.82 -11.31 -9.62
N ARG A 343 4.44 -12.52 -10.07
CA ARG A 343 3.11 -13.11 -9.91
C ARG A 343 3.19 -14.51 -9.29
N CYS A 344 3.92 -14.63 -8.19
CA CYS A 344 3.96 -15.85 -7.41
C CYS A 344 3.77 -15.53 -5.93
N VAL A 345 3.30 -16.50 -5.15
CA VAL A 345 3.09 -16.38 -3.71
C VAL A 345 4.16 -17.20 -2.98
N GLY A 346 4.93 -16.53 -2.13
CA GLY A 346 5.95 -17.11 -1.28
C GLY A 346 5.35 -17.70 -0.01
N GLN A 347 6.16 -18.48 0.69
CA GLN A 347 5.77 -19.01 2.00
C GLN A 347 5.88 -17.91 3.06
N PRO A 348 4.91 -17.82 3.98
CA PRO A 348 5.04 -16.93 5.13
C PRO A 348 6.22 -17.38 6.02
N PHE A 349 6.74 -16.45 6.81
CA PHE A 349 7.81 -16.72 7.77
C PHE A 349 7.44 -16.17 9.15
N GLU A 350 7.92 -16.84 10.19
CA GLU A 350 7.86 -16.33 11.54
C GLU A 350 9.07 -15.45 11.82
N LEU A 351 8.84 -14.35 12.54
CA LEU A 351 9.88 -13.40 12.89
C LEU A 351 10.14 -13.42 14.40
N LYS A 352 11.40 -13.67 14.77
CA LYS A 352 11.84 -13.62 16.17
C LYS A 352 12.44 -12.25 16.49
N LEU A 353 11.99 -11.65 17.58
CA LEU A 353 12.54 -10.38 18.08
C LEU A 353 13.63 -10.64 19.14
N PRO A 354 14.68 -9.79 19.20
CA PRO A 354 15.64 -9.80 20.31
C PRO A 354 14.97 -9.42 21.64
N SER A 355 15.68 -9.57 22.76
CA SER A 355 15.11 -9.36 24.11
C SER A 355 14.96 -7.90 24.53
N GLY A 356 15.58 -6.93 23.86
CA GLY A 356 15.58 -5.52 24.26
C GLY A 356 15.79 -4.55 23.09
N GLN A 357 15.92 -3.27 23.40
CA GLN A 357 16.31 -2.24 22.42
C GLN A 357 17.79 -2.37 22.04
N VAL A 358 18.12 -1.97 20.83
CA VAL A 358 19.49 -2.03 20.32
C VAL A 358 20.43 -1.17 21.16
N GLU A 359 21.56 -1.76 21.55
CA GLU A 359 22.64 -1.05 22.27
C GLU A 359 23.90 -1.10 21.42
N LEU A 360 24.28 0.05 20.85
CA LEU A 360 25.52 0.19 20.09
C LEU A 360 26.73 0.06 21.03
N SER A 361 27.73 -0.71 20.61
CA SER A 361 28.99 -0.82 21.33
C SER A 361 29.69 0.55 21.36
N GLN A 362 29.89 1.12 22.55
CA GLN A 362 30.62 2.39 22.70
C GLN A 362 32.07 2.19 22.23
N THR A 363 32.47 2.89 21.17
CA THR A 363 33.88 3.06 20.83
C THR A 363 34.52 3.85 21.96
N THR A 364 35.30 3.18 22.81
CA THR A 364 36.07 3.84 23.85
C THR A 364 37.10 4.71 23.14
N THR A 365 36.81 6.01 23.04
CA THR A 365 37.82 6.99 22.62
C THR A 365 38.81 7.07 23.78
N PRO A 366 40.12 6.81 23.59
CA PRO A 366 41.09 7.05 24.64
C PRO A 366 41.10 8.56 24.91
N SER A 367 40.63 8.98 26.07
CA SER A 367 40.85 10.35 26.54
C SER A 367 42.34 10.52 26.80
N ASP A 368 43.03 11.12 25.82
CA ASP A 368 44.33 11.74 26.01
C ASP A 368 44.22 12.78 27.12
N THR A 369 44.68 12.43 28.32
CA THR A 369 44.96 13.41 29.36
C THR A 369 46.46 13.35 29.64
N THR A 370 47.20 14.09 28.83
CA THR A 370 48.60 14.42 29.12
C THR A 370 48.66 15.83 29.69
N SER A 371 48.91 15.96 31.00
CA SER A 371 49.68 17.11 31.53
C SER A 371 50.29 16.82 32.90
N GLN A 372 51.61 16.59 32.87
CA GLN A 372 52.66 17.16 33.73
C GLN A 372 52.71 16.83 35.24
N GLN A 373 53.64 15.89 35.52
CA GLN A 373 54.81 16.02 36.41
C GLN A 373 54.71 16.92 37.66
N THR A 374 54.91 16.30 38.83
CA THR A 374 56.06 16.59 39.73
C THR A 374 56.26 15.43 40.71
N GLY A 375 57.51 15.01 40.94
CA GLY A 375 57.90 14.42 42.24
C GLY A 375 58.57 13.04 42.26
N THR A 376 59.90 13.05 42.13
CA THR A 376 60.85 12.31 42.98
C THR A 376 61.14 10.82 42.69
N ILE A 377 62.41 10.59 42.35
CA ILE A 377 63.14 9.32 42.21
C ILE A 377 63.64 8.85 43.58
N CYS A 378 63.54 7.55 43.88
CA CYS A 378 64.49 6.78 44.71
C CYS A 378 64.39 5.28 44.32
N GLY A 379 65.52 4.66 43.94
CA GLY A 379 65.65 3.30 43.35
C GLY A 379 65.52 2.12 44.34
N PRO A 380 66.24 0.98 44.18
CA PRO A 380 67.17 0.52 43.14
C PRO A 380 66.61 -0.70 42.34
N GLY A 381 67.00 -0.95 41.09
CA GLY A 381 68.23 -1.65 40.74
C GLY A 381 67.96 -3.13 40.40
N LEU A 382 67.92 -3.47 39.10
CA LEU A 382 68.38 -4.78 38.62
C LEU A 382 68.70 -4.70 37.13
N ILE A 383 70.00 -4.75 36.85
CA ILE A 383 70.62 -4.93 35.54
C ILE A 383 70.61 -6.43 35.23
N LEU A 384 70.13 -6.81 34.05
CA LEU A 384 70.56 -7.95 33.23
C LEU A 384 69.70 -7.88 31.95
N GLY A 385 70.19 -7.74 30.73
CA GLY A 385 71.49 -8.09 30.18
C GLY A 385 71.28 -9.09 29.05
N LEU A 386 71.86 -8.80 27.88
CA LEU A 386 72.06 -9.62 26.68
C LEU A 386 70.94 -9.56 25.62
N VAL A 387 71.09 -8.80 24.52
CA VAL A 387 72.05 -8.86 23.39
C VAL A 387 71.75 -10.01 22.42
N LEU A 388 71.20 -9.59 21.27
CA LEU A 388 71.49 -9.96 19.87
C LEU A 388 71.85 -11.41 19.50
N VAL A 389 71.21 -11.88 18.43
CA VAL A 389 71.78 -12.35 17.14
C VAL A 389 70.64 -13.10 16.42
N ALA A 390 69.99 -12.46 15.45
CA ALA A 390 70.27 -12.56 14.01
C ALA A 390 69.89 -13.90 13.34
N ARG A 391 68.96 -13.75 12.38
CA ARG A 391 69.02 -14.25 11.00
C ARG A 391 68.89 -15.75 10.69
N VAL A 392 67.80 -16.01 9.94
CA VAL A 392 67.77 -16.71 8.64
C VAL A 392 67.91 -18.25 8.66
N PHE A 393 66.86 -18.97 8.24
CA PHE A 393 66.76 -19.67 6.94
C PHE A 393 65.53 -20.59 6.89
N ARG A 394 64.77 -20.44 5.79
CA ARG A 394 64.11 -21.49 4.98
C ARG A 394 63.72 -22.82 5.66
N LYS A 395 62.42 -23.13 5.63
CA LYS A 395 61.86 -24.02 4.60
C LYS A 395 60.39 -23.73 4.39
#